data_AF-A0A1C7N6M3-F1
#
_entry.id   AF-A0A1C7N6M3-F1
#
_cell.length_a   1.000
_cell.length_b   1.000
_cell.length_c   1.000
_cell.angle_alpha   90.00
_cell.angle_beta   90.00
_cell.angle_gamma   90.00
#
_symmetry.space_group_name_H-M   'P 1'
#
loop_
_entity.id
_entity.type
_entity.pdbx_description
1 polymer ?
#
loop_
_entity_poly.entity_id
_entity_poly.type
_entity_poly.pdbx_seq_one_letter_code
_entity_poly.pdbx_strand_id
1 'polypeptide(L)'
;MTIQRQSTVIFVHSTAHWESILQQRAQLLGLQRESSQERQSKPVRVQKQSKPEEPKKEPRLHLIGKEGSRRRKRWTNNNFLDHPSAVLYAEDLRPPGYDDAPKKKRQMFVDLEEHHSDPSIIDEEEDKAYVPLSRHIRHDLKKAHISQSLVSNYELQLIQSITEWMKDIHALDNACFKIQVVSNNQFERYVLHTMSRYYGLYSFSETDQDDCRVTFICHPAYIDYVTKQDKESIDYLDVAEWTMPEKTFFDYLFDRK
;
A
#
# COMPACT_ATOMS: atom_id res chain seq x y z
N MET A 1 32.93 26.04 -18.35
CA MET A 1 31.72 25.97 -19.20
C MET A 1 30.63 25.29 -18.39
N THR A 2 29.67 26.05 -17.89
CA THR A 2 28.53 25.57 -17.10
C THR A 2 27.42 25.08 -18.03
N ILE A 3 27.13 23.78 -18.01
CA ILE A 3 26.04 23.18 -18.79
C ILE A 3 24.73 23.44 -18.03
N GLN A 4 23.93 24.40 -18.50
CA GLN A 4 22.57 24.61 -18.01
C GLN A 4 21.68 23.45 -18.47
N ARG A 5 21.19 22.65 -17.53
CA ARG A 5 20.17 21.62 -17.80
C ARG A 5 18.79 22.29 -17.82
N GLN A 6 18.19 22.40 -18.99
CA GLN A 6 16.79 22.83 -19.12
C GLN A 6 15.88 21.63 -18.87
N SER A 7 14.95 21.76 -17.94
CA SER A 7 13.93 20.75 -17.65
C SER A 7 12.62 21.19 -18.30
N THR A 8 12.04 20.37 -19.18
CA THR A 8 10.75 20.64 -19.83
C THR A 8 9.66 19.76 -19.23
N VAL A 9 8.56 20.38 -18.80
CA VAL A 9 7.35 19.71 -18.31
C VAL A 9 6.37 19.55 -19.49
N ILE A 10 5.87 18.34 -19.73
CA ILE A 10 4.96 18.03 -20.84
C ILE A 10 3.63 17.55 -20.24
N PHE A 11 2.52 18.20 -20.62
CA PHE A 11 1.17 17.81 -20.22
C PHE A 11 0.56 16.85 -21.25
N VAL A 12 0.23 15.64 -20.80
CA VAL A 12 -0.33 14.57 -21.63
C VAL A 12 -1.85 14.60 -21.53
N HIS A 13 -2.52 14.81 -22.66
CA HIS A 13 -3.98 15.01 -22.73
C HIS A 13 -4.74 13.77 -23.23
N SER A 14 -4.03 12.74 -23.72
CA SER A 14 -4.61 11.49 -24.20
C SER A 14 -3.56 10.37 -24.26
N THR A 15 -4.03 9.12 -24.32
CA THR A 15 -3.18 7.93 -24.52
C THR A 15 -2.43 7.97 -25.85
N ALA A 16 -3.05 8.45 -26.92
CA ALA A 16 -2.39 8.65 -28.22
C ALA A 16 -1.26 9.69 -28.15
N HIS A 17 -1.42 10.75 -27.35
CA HIS A 17 -0.36 11.74 -27.13
C HIS A 17 0.83 11.12 -26.37
N TRP A 18 0.58 10.22 -25.41
CA TRP A 18 1.65 9.50 -24.72
C TRP A 18 2.45 8.57 -25.66
N GLU A 19 1.77 7.80 -26.49
CA GLU A 19 2.42 6.91 -27.47
C GLU A 19 3.27 7.69 -28.48
N SER A 20 2.79 8.86 -28.93
CA SER A 20 3.55 9.80 -29.77
C SER A 20 4.85 10.27 -29.09
N ILE A 21 4.79 10.66 -27.81
CA ILE A 21 5.98 11.07 -27.04
C ILE A 21 6.98 9.92 -26.91
N LEU A 22 6.50 8.70 -26.67
CA LEU A 22 7.36 7.51 -26.59
C LEU A 22 8.03 7.20 -27.92
N GLN A 23 7.30 7.29 -29.04
CA GLN A 23 7.87 7.11 -30.38
C GLN A 23 8.94 8.17 -30.70
N GLN A 24 8.69 9.44 -30.37
CA GLN A 24 9.68 10.51 -30.56
C GLN A 24 10.94 10.27 -29.72
N ARG A 25 10.80 9.84 -28.47
CA ARG A 25 11.95 9.45 -27.62
C ARG A 25 12.72 8.27 -28.19
N ALA A 26 12.02 7.25 -28.69
CA ALA A 26 12.65 6.08 -29.29
C ALA A 26 13.44 6.44 -30.55
N GLN A 27 12.95 7.38 -31.37
CA GLN A 27 13.67 7.88 -32.55
C GLN A 27 14.93 8.68 -32.15
N LEU A 28 14.84 9.55 -31.14
CA LEU A 28 15.98 10.31 -30.63
C LEU A 28 17.07 9.40 -30.03
N LEU A 29 16.68 8.33 -29.35
CA LEU A 29 17.62 7.33 -28.81
C LEU A 29 18.16 6.39 -29.90
N GLY A 30 17.36 6.10 -30.93
CA GLY A 30 17.72 5.21 -32.04
C GLY A 30 18.70 5.83 -33.05
N LEU A 31 18.76 7.15 -33.16
CA LEU A 31 19.68 7.88 -34.04
C LEU A 31 21.14 7.94 -33.54
N GLN A 32 21.45 7.39 -32.37
CA GLN A 32 22.85 7.20 -31.93
C GLN A 32 23.46 5.85 -32.35
N ARG A 33 22.77 5.04 -33.16
CA ARG A 33 23.30 3.77 -33.66
C ARG A 33 23.75 3.88 -35.12
N GLU A 34 24.61 4.86 -35.43
CA GLU A 34 25.30 4.89 -36.71
C GLU A 34 26.45 3.87 -36.74
N SER A 35 26.22 2.86 -37.57
CA SER A 35 27.17 2.16 -38.42
C SER A 35 28.45 1.60 -37.77
N SER A 36 28.35 0.36 -37.28
CA SER A 36 29.43 -0.60 -37.46
C SER A 36 28.86 -1.84 -38.13
N GLN A 37 29.44 -2.14 -39.28
CA GLN A 37 29.10 -3.21 -40.20
C GLN A 37 29.17 -4.58 -39.53
N GLU A 38 28.18 -5.44 -39.76
CA GLU A 38 28.33 -6.89 -39.56
C GLU A 38 27.43 -7.62 -40.57
N ARG A 39 28.02 -8.08 -41.68
CA ARG A 39 28.49 -9.45 -41.90
C ARG A 39 27.41 -10.50 -41.67
N GLN A 40 26.81 -10.88 -42.79
CA GLN A 40 26.04 -12.09 -42.99
C GLN A 40 26.84 -13.33 -42.55
N SER A 41 26.31 -14.12 -41.63
CA SER A 41 26.67 -15.54 -41.52
C SER A 41 25.46 -16.38 -41.06
N LYS A 42 25.52 -17.65 -41.44
CA LYS A 42 24.44 -18.58 -41.79
C LYS A 42 23.68 -19.15 -40.58
N PRO A 43 22.47 -19.72 -40.79
CA PRO A 43 21.74 -20.40 -39.72
C PRO A 43 22.34 -21.79 -39.44
N VAL A 44 22.78 -22.00 -38.18
CA VAL A 44 23.16 -23.32 -37.67
C VAL A 44 21.92 -24.01 -37.10
N ARG A 45 21.52 -25.10 -37.75
CA ARG A 45 20.41 -25.99 -37.37
C ARG A 45 20.85 -26.86 -36.20
N VAL A 46 20.51 -26.46 -34.97
CA VAL A 46 20.74 -27.26 -33.76
C VAL A 46 19.61 -28.29 -33.62
N GLN A 47 19.95 -29.57 -33.83
CA GLN A 47 19.09 -30.70 -33.52
C GLN A 47 18.91 -30.80 -32.00
N LYS A 48 17.66 -30.66 -31.55
CA LYS A 48 17.25 -30.76 -30.16
C LYS A 48 17.18 -32.24 -29.78
N GLN A 49 18.28 -32.80 -29.28
CA GLN A 49 18.28 -34.11 -28.64
C GLN A 49 17.44 -34.05 -27.35
N SER A 50 16.47 -34.95 -27.27
CA SER A 50 15.63 -35.20 -26.10
C SER A 50 16.49 -35.57 -24.91
N LYS A 51 16.46 -34.72 -23.87
CA LYS A 51 17.14 -34.93 -22.59
C LYS A 51 16.47 -36.10 -21.85
N PRO A 52 17.22 -37.09 -21.34
CA PRO A 52 16.66 -38.15 -20.50
C PRO A 52 16.09 -37.54 -19.20
N GLU A 53 14.92 -38.01 -18.78
CA GLU A 53 14.26 -37.60 -17.54
C GLU A 53 15.21 -37.80 -16.35
N GLU A 54 15.53 -36.71 -15.65
CA GLU A 54 16.29 -36.76 -14.40
C GLU A 54 15.47 -37.52 -13.34
N PRO A 55 16.10 -38.41 -12.55
CA PRO A 55 15.44 -39.04 -11.42
C PRO A 55 14.91 -37.97 -10.48
N LYS A 56 13.64 -38.10 -10.08
CA LYS A 56 12.94 -37.21 -9.16
C LYS A 56 13.82 -36.96 -7.93
N LYS A 57 14.38 -35.76 -7.85
CA LYS A 57 15.22 -35.31 -6.74
C LYS A 57 14.41 -35.48 -5.47
N GLU A 58 14.82 -36.42 -4.62
CA GLU A 58 14.32 -36.49 -3.25
C GLU A 58 14.37 -35.09 -2.64
N PRO A 59 13.28 -34.61 -2.01
CA PRO A 59 13.25 -33.30 -1.42
C PRO A 59 14.44 -33.17 -0.46
N ARG A 60 15.14 -32.04 -0.55
CA ARG A 60 16.42 -31.76 0.10
C ARG A 60 16.31 -31.70 1.63
N LEU A 61 15.94 -32.81 2.27
CA LEU A 61 15.84 -33.00 3.72
C LEU A 61 17.18 -32.73 4.42
N HIS A 62 18.29 -32.88 3.70
CA HIS A 62 19.65 -32.62 4.16
C HIS A 62 19.91 -31.14 4.51
N LEU A 63 19.08 -30.19 4.05
CA LEU A 63 19.22 -28.76 4.38
C LEU A 63 18.62 -28.36 5.73
N ILE A 64 17.82 -29.24 6.37
CA ILE A 64 17.04 -28.89 7.57
C ILE A 64 17.84 -29.14 8.88
N GLY A 65 19.04 -29.66 8.76
CA GLY A 65 19.98 -29.88 9.86
C GLY A 65 20.33 -31.35 10.04
N LYS A 66 21.39 -31.62 10.82
CA LYS A 66 21.82 -32.99 11.13
C LYS A 66 20.70 -33.78 11.82
N GLU A 67 20.65 -35.09 11.56
CA GLU A 67 19.77 -36.04 12.26
C GLU A 67 19.85 -35.82 13.78
N GLY A 68 18.70 -35.75 14.45
CA GLY A 68 18.61 -35.47 15.90
C GLY A 68 18.78 -34.01 16.34
N SER A 69 19.13 -33.07 15.44
CA SER A 69 19.21 -31.64 15.77
C SER A 69 17.86 -31.10 16.23
N ARG A 70 17.89 -30.19 17.21
CA ARG A 70 16.69 -29.48 17.68
C ARG A 70 15.98 -28.72 16.54
N ARG A 71 16.73 -28.22 15.55
CA ARG A 71 16.17 -27.56 14.36
C ARG A 71 15.41 -28.54 13.48
N ARG A 72 15.95 -29.75 13.29
CA ARG A 72 15.29 -30.82 12.56
C ARG A 72 14.07 -31.34 13.31
N LYS A 73 14.14 -31.53 14.64
CA LYS A 73 12.99 -31.92 15.48
C LYS A 73 11.83 -30.92 15.43
N ARG A 74 12.11 -29.61 15.42
CA ARG A 74 11.05 -28.59 15.24
C ARG A 74 10.41 -28.68 13.85
N TRP A 75 11.22 -28.90 12.83
CA TRP A 75 10.72 -29.02 11.46
C TRP A 75 9.92 -30.32 11.23
N THR A 76 10.37 -31.45 11.78
CA THR A 76 9.65 -32.74 11.70
C THR A 76 8.34 -32.69 12.47
N ASN A 77 8.30 -32.05 13.64
CA ASN A 77 7.06 -31.86 14.39
C ASN A 77 6.07 -30.94 13.66
N ASN A 78 6.53 -29.85 13.04
CA ASN A 78 5.65 -28.95 12.28
C ASN A 78 5.10 -29.58 10.99
N ASN A 79 5.79 -30.58 10.42
CA ASN A 79 5.35 -31.25 9.21
C ASN A 79 4.78 -32.65 9.47
N PHE A 80 4.66 -33.04 10.75
CA PHE A 80 4.05 -34.29 11.21
C PHE A 80 4.54 -35.57 10.50
N LEU A 81 5.80 -35.59 10.05
CA LEU A 81 6.31 -36.64 9.14
C LEU A 81 6.32 -38.06 9.73
N ASP A 82 6.43 -38.18 11.07
CA ASP A 82 6.55 -39.46 11.76
C ASP A 82 5.31 -39.81 12.62
N HIS A 83 4.21 -39.06 12.52
CA HIS A 83 3.04 -39.32 13.35
C HIS A 83 2.13 -40.37 12.68
N PRO A 84 1.94 -41.58 13.27
CA PRO A 84 1.25 -42.69 12.61
C PRO A 84 -0.24 -42.46 12.34
N SER A 85 -0.82 -41.39 12.89
CA SER A 85 -2.19 -40.93 12.62
C SER A 85 -2.27 -39.62 11.82
N ALA A 86 -1.15 -39.07 11.34
CA ALA A 86 -1.13 -37.88 10.48
C ALA A 86 -1.06 -38.23 8.99
N VAL A 87 -1.89 -39.18 8.54
CA VAL A 87 -2.29 -39.21 7.14
C VAL A 87 -3.32 -38.10 6.97
N LEU A 88 -2.84 -36.87 6.77
CA LEU A 88 -3.72 -35.76 6.45
C LEU A 88 -4.26 -35.99 5.05
N TYR A 89 -5.51 -36.44 4.97
CA TYR A 89 -6.21 -36.53 3.70
C TYR A 89 -6.49 -35.11 3.18
N ALA A 90 -6.78 -34.96 1.90
CA ALA A 90 -7.01 -33.64 1.31
C ALA A 90 -8.21 -32.91 1.96
N GLU A 91 -9.12 -33.65 2.60
CA GLU A 91 -10.22 -33.12 3.39
C GLU A 91 -9.76 -32.50 4.72
N ASP A 92 -8.72 -33.03 5.36
CA ASP A 92 -8.24 -32.60 6.69
C ASP A 92 -7.32 -31.36 6.64
N LEU A 93 -6.77 -31.06 5.46
CA LEU A 93 -6.02 -29.83 5.21
C LEU A 93 -6.91 -28.59 5.10
N ARG A 94 -8.24 -28.76 5.11
CA ARG A 94 -9.16 -27.63 5.07
C ARG A 94 -9.33 -27.06 6.47
N PRO A 95 -9.01 -25.78 6.71
CA PRO A 95 -9.30 -25.16 7.99
C PRO A 95 -10.82 -25.27 8.27
N PRO A 96 -11.22 -25.73 9.46
CA PRO A 96 -12.64 -25.88 9.80
C PRO A 96 -13.33 -24.52 9.68
N GLY A 97 -14.32 -24.44 8.78
CA GLY A 97 -15.06 -23.20 8.47
C GLY A 97 -15.07 -22.77 7.00
N TYR A 98 -14.33 -23.43 6.10
CA TYR A 98 -14.38 -23.19 4.65
C TYR A 98 -15.09 -24.34 3.92
N ASP A 99 -16.39 -24.48 4.14
CA ASP A 99 -17.23 -25.02 3.06
C ASP A 99 -17.30 -23.97 1.95
N ASP A 100 -17.34 -24.41 0.70
CA ASP A 100 -17.42 -23.57 -0.50
C ASP A 100 -18.65 -22.64 -0.42
N ALA A 101 -18.47 -21.50 0.23
CA ALA A 101 -19.48 -20.47 0.30
C ALA A 101 -19.79 -20.03 -1.13
N PRO A 102 -21.06 -20.00 -1.56
CA PRO A 102 -21.42 -19.53 -2.88
C PRO A 102 -20.84 -18.12 -3.02
N LYS A 103 -20.04 -17.91 -4.07
CA LYS A 103 -19.27 -16.68 -4.35
C LYS A 103 -20.12 -15.43 -4.15
N LYS A 104 -20.18 -14.94 -2.91
CA LYS A 104 -20.82 -13.67 -2.56
C LYS A 104 -19.83 -12.57 -2.90
N LYS A 105 -20.33 -11.58 -3.63
CA LYS A 105 -19.61 -10.38 -4.03
C LYS A 105 -18.93 -9.79 -2.79
N ARG A 106 -17.63 -9.56 -2.93
CA ARG A 106 -16.69 -9.09 -1.92
C ARG A 106 -17.03 -7.64 -1.53
N GLN A 107 -17.96 -7.46 -0.60
CA GLN A 107 -17.97 -6.28 0.26
C GLN A 107 -16.74 -6.39 1.15
N MET A 108 -15.74 -5.54 0.90
CA MET A 108 -14.55 -5.42 1.73
C MET A 108 -14.96 -4.72 3.02
N PHE A 109 -15.27 -5.51 4.05
CA PHE A 109 -15.11 -5.07 5.43
C PHE A 109 -13.61 -4.98 5.71
N VAL A 110 -13.22 -3.84 6.28
CA VAL A 110 -11.95 -3.66 6.97
C VAL A 110 -12.04 -4.50 8.24
N ASP A 111 -11.15 -5.46 8.40
CA ASP A 111 -11.00 -6.21 9.64
C ASP A 111 -10.60 -5.24 10.77
N LEU A 112 -11.61 -4.95 11.58
CA LEU A 112 -11.52 -4.47 12.95
C LEU A 112 -11.38 -5.73 13.80
N GLU A 113 -10.15 -6.23 14.00
CA GLU A 113 -9.93 -7.40 14.86
C GLU A 113 -10.26 -7.06 16.32
N GLU A 114 -11.17 -7.86 16.88
CA GLU A 114 -11.56 -7.94 18.28
C GLU A 114 -10.36 -8.28 19.17
N HIS A 115 -9.94 -7.31 19.98
CA HIS A 115 -9.33 -7.61 21.27
C HIS A 115 -10.47 -7.85 22.27
N HIS A 116 -10.74 -9.11 22.60
CA HIS A 116 -11.45 -9.47 23.82
C HIS A 116 -10.62 -9.04 25.03
N SER A 117 -10.94 -7.87 25.57
CA SER A 117 -10.54 -7.41 26.90
C SER A 117 -11.81 -6.97 27.62
N ASP A 118 -11.94 -7.37 28.89
CA ASP A 118 -13.06 -7.09 29.80
C ASP A 118 -13.71 -5.70 29.63
N PRO A 119 -15.06 -5.60 29.60
CA PRO A 119 -15.76 -4.33 29.57
C PRO A 119 -15.89 -3.79 31.01
N SER A 120 -14.77 -3.41 31.62
CA SER A 120 -14.79 -2.54 32.79
C SER A 120 -14.46 -1.12 32.35
N ILE A 121 -15.55 -0.39 32.06
CA ILE A 121 -15.75 1.06 32.19
C ILE A 121 -14.50 1.80 32.68
N ILE A 122 -13.76 2.36 31.73
CA ILE A 122 -12.91 3.52 31.96
C ILE A 122 -13.32 4.50 30.86
N ASP A 123 -14.32 5.32 31.15
CA ASP A 123 -14.51 6.61 30.49
C ASP A 123 -13.35 7.50 30.93
N GLU A 124 -12.16 7.25 30.38
CA GLU A 124 -11.09 8.24 30.37
C GLU A 124 -11.33 9.05 29.09
N GLU A 125 -11.77 10.29 29.28
CA GLU A 125 -11.61 11.38 28.33
C GLU A 125 -10.11 11.49 28.02
N GLU A 126 -9.61 10.63 27.13
CA GLU A 126 -8.30 10.75 26.53
C GLU A 126 -8.34 12.03 25.71
N ASP A 127 -7.77 13.10 26.25
CA ASP A 127 -7.16 14.18 25.48
C ASP A 127 -6.58 13.53 24.22
N LYS A 128 -7.15 13.86 23.04
CA LYS A 128 -6.87 13.23 21.74
C LYS A 128 -5.43 13.51 21.32
N ALA A 129 -4.48 13.01 22.09
CA ALA A 129 -3.07 13.12 21.91
C ALA A 129 -2.75 12.27 20.69
N TYR A 130 -2.19 12.93 19.69
CA TYR A 130 -1.58 12.33 18.51
C TYR A 130 -1.04 10.91 18.79
N VAL A 131 -1.68 9.90 18.18
CA VAL A 131 -1.29 8.49 18.37
C VAL A 131 -0.17 8.17 17.39
N PRO A 132 1.09 8.03 17.86
CA PRO A 132 2.19 7.71 16.96
C PRO A 132 1.93 6.37 16.26
N LEU A 133 2.29 6.29 14.97
CA LEU A 133 2.11 5.07 14.20
C LEU A 133 2.81 3.87 14.86
N SER A 134 2.12 2.73 14.80
CA SER A 134 2.63 1.49 15.36
C SER A 134 3.99 1.13 14.74
N ARG A 135 4.84 0.47 15.53
CA ARG A 135 6.17 0.05 15.08
C ARG A 135 6.09 -0.84 13.83
N HIS A 136 5.06 -1.67 13.74
CA HIS A 136 4.84 -2.55 12.60
C HIS A 136 4.57 -1.78 11.32
N ILE A 137 3.63 -0.82 11.36
CA ILE A 137 3.28 0.04 10.20
C ILE A 137 4.52 0.76 9.69
N ARG A 138 5.30 1.38 10.59
CA ARG A 138 6.55 2.06 10.23
C ARG A 138 7.55 1.14 9.55
N HIS A 139 7.72 -0.05 10.08
CA HIS A 139 8.66 -1.03 9.53
C HIS A 139 8.22 -1.51 8.14
N ASP A 140 6.92 -1.70 7.93
CA ASP A 140 6.38 -2.11 6.64
C ASP A 140 6.52 -1.02 5.59
N LEU A 141 6.24 0.23 5.97
CA LEU A 141 6.49 1.40 5.11
C LEU A 141 7.98 1.52 4.74
N LYS A 142 8.89 1.30 5.71
CA LYS A 142 10.34 1.32 5.45
C LYS A 142 10.78 0.19 4.51
N LYS A 143 10.21 -1.00 4.65
CA LYS A 143 10.52 -2.16 3.79
C LYS A 143 10.03 -2.00 2.37
N ALA A 144 8.89 -1.34 2.19
CA ALA A 144 8.25 -1.21 0.89
C ALA A 144 8.95 -0.21 -0.05
N HIS A 145 10.09 0.36 0.34
CA HIS A 145 10.88 1.30 -0.47
C HIS A 145 10.05 2.47 -1.04
N ILE A 146 9.24 3.09 -0.18
CA ILE A 146 8.44 4.25 -0.58
C ILE A 146 9.36 5.35 -1.09
N SER A 147 9.05 5.89 -2.27
CA SER A 147 9.78 7.03 -2.79
C SER A 147 9.53 8.27 -1.95
N GLN A 148 10.61 8.96 -1.59
CA GLN A 148 10.57 10.19 -0.81
C GLN A 148 9.71 11.27 -1.50
N SER A 149 9.80 11.36 -2.82
CA SER A 149 8.99 12.31 -3.61
C SER A 149 7.50 12.04 -3.50
N LEU A 150 7.08 10.77 -3.43
CA LEU A 150 5.68 10.42 -3.31
C LEU A 150 5.10 10.85 -1.96
N VAL A 151 5.82 10.58 -0.87
CA VAL A 151 5.43 11.01 0.47
C VAL A 151 5.35 12.53 0.53
N SER A 152 6.41 13.21 0.09
CA SER A 152 6.49 14.68 0.12
C SER A 152 5.37 15.34 -0.72
N ASN A 153 5.05 14.80 -1.89
CA ASN A 153 3.99 15.34 -2.74
C ASN A 153 2.59 15.22 -2.12
N TYR A 154 2.26 14.07 -1.54
CA TYR A 154 0.95 13.87 -0.91
C TYR A 154 0.83 14.63 0.41
N GLU A 155 1.91 14.65 1.19
CA GLU A 155 1.96 15.38 2.45
C GLU A 155 1.79 16.89 2.23
N LEU A 156 2.47 17.45 1.23
CA LEU A 156 2.32 18.87 0.89
C LEU A 156 0.88 19.21 0.50
N GLN A 157 0.22 18.37 -0.31
CA GLN A 157 -1.19 18.55 -0.67
C GLN A 157 -2.08 18.49 0.58
N LEU A 158 -1.85 17.51 1.45
CA LEU A 158 -2.64 17.31 2.66
C LEU A 158 -2.47 18.46 3.65
N ILE A 159 -1.23 18.92 3.90
CA ILE A 159 -0.95 20.08 4.75
C ILE A 159 -1.59 21.34 4.18
N GLN A 160 -1.48 21.58 2.88
CA GLN A 160 -2.11 22.75 2.24
C GLN A 160 -3.62 22.76 2.51
N SER A 161 -4.29 21.64 2.29
CA SER A 161 -5.75 21.54 2.51
C SER A 161 -6.13 21.70 3.98
N ILE A 162 -5.39 21.09 4.91
CA ILE A 162 -5.58 21.31 6.35
C ILE A 162 -5.45 22.81 6.68
N THR A 163 -4.40 23.48 6.18
CA THR A 163 -4.19 24.90 6.46
C THR A 163 -5.26 25.79 5.85
N GLU A 164 -5.88 25.39 4.75
CA GLU A 164 -7.04 26.06 4.17
C GLU A 164 -8.28 25.89 5.07
N TRP A 165 -8.54 24.69 5.59
CA TRP A 165 -9.66 24.47 6.53
C TRP A 165 -9.50 25.27 7.81
N MET A 166 -8.29 25.34 8.36
CA MET A 166 -8.03 26.10 9.58
C MET A 166 -8.23 27.61 9.39
N LYS A 167 -8.16 28.13 8.17
CA LYS A 167 -8.36 29.56 7.88
C LYS A 167 -9.82 29.95 7.74
N ASP A 168 -10.67 29.02 7.30
CA ASP A 168 -12.07 29.27 7.01
C ASP A 168 -12.96 28.34 7.84
N ILE A 169 -13.50 28.86 8.94
CA ILE A 169 -14.39 28.14 9.85
C ILE A 169 -15.68 27.69 9.13
N HIS A 170 -16.09 28.39 8.07
CA HIS A 170 -17.23 28.00 7.24
C HIS A 170 -16.86 26.96 6.18
N ALA A 171 -15.58 26.62 6.02
CA ALA A 171 -15.14 25.55 5.12
C ALA A 171 -15.49 24.14 5.64
N LEU A 172 -16.23 24.00 6.75
CA LEU A 172 -16.77 22.69 7.15
C LEU A 172 -17.80 22.12 6.18
N ASP A 173 -18.52 22.97 5.43
CA ASP A 173 -19.31 22.52 4.28
C ASP A 173 -18.42 21.91 3.18
N ASN A 174 -17.12 22.23 3.20
CA ASN A 174 -16.07 21.64 2.36
C ASN A 174 -15.13 20.69 3.14
N ALA A 175 -15.40 20.35 4.41
CA ALA A 175 -14.50 19.55 5.27
C ALA A 175 -14.38 18.08 4.83
N CYS A 176 -15.22 17.64 3.90
CA CYS A 176 -14.96 16.45 3.12
C CYS A 176 -14.04 16.80 1.96
N PHE A 177 -12.75 16.58 2.15
CA PHE A 177 -11.79 16.80 1.09
C PHE A 177 -11.60 15.54 0.26
N LYS A 178 -11.97 15.69 -1.01
CA LYS A 178 -11.69 14.69 -2.01
C LYS A 178 -10.25 14.88 -2.50
N ILE A 179 -9.28 14.24 -1.85
CA ILE A 179 -8.00 14.00 -2.54
C ILE A 179 -8.25 12.94 -3.60
N GLN A 180 -8.55 13.38 -4.81
CA GLN A 180 -8.69 12.45 -5.92
C GLN A 180 -7.32 11.92 -6.34
N VAL A 181 -6.80 10.95 -5.57
CA VAL A 181 -5.70 10.12 -6.01
C VAL A 181 -6.29 9.08 -6.93
N VAL A 182 -6.35 9.42 -8.23
CA VAL A 182 -6.65 8.48 -9.31
C VAL A 182 -5.45 7.55 -9.45
N SER A 183 -5.35 6.61 -8.53
CA SER A 183 -4.31 5.60 -8.58
C SER A 183 -4.92 4.24 -8.27
N ASN A 184 -4.87 3.38 -9.29
CA ASN A 184 -5.19 1.97 -9.13
C ASN A 184 -4.14 1.26 -8.24
N ASN A 185 -3.04 1.94 -7.91
CA ASN A 185 -2.01 1.42 -7.01
C ASN A 185 -2.53 1.31 -5.57
N GLN A 186 -2.74 0.08 -5.12
CA GLN A 186 -3.14 -0.22 -3.73
C GLN A 186 -2.14 0.32 -2.71
N PHE A 187 -0.86 0.37 -3.07
CA PHE A 187 0.18 0.81 -2.17
C PHE A 187 0.13 2.32 -1.89
N GLU A 188 -0.15 3.13 -2.91
CA GLU A 188 -0.27 4.59 -2.76
C GLU A 188 -1.44 4.95 -1.85
N ARG A 189 -2.56 4.24 -2.02
CA ARG A 189 -3.72 4.38 -1.12
C ARG A 189 -3.37 4.01 0.32
N TYR A 190 -2.62 2.92 0.51
CA TYR A 190 -2.15 2.53 1.85
C TYR A 190 -1.27 3.62 2.50
N VAL A 191 -0.36 4.22 1.73
CA VAL A 191 0.47 5.34 2.21
C VAL A 191 -0.40 6.54 2.60
N LEU A 192 -1.37 6.92 1.76
CA LEU A 192 -2.30 8.01 2.05
C LEU A 192 -3.12 7.75 3.30
N HIS A 193 -3.74 6.58 3.43
CA HIS A 193 -4.50 6.22 4.64
C HIS A 193 -3.63 6.30 5.91
N THR A 194 -2.38 5.84 5.81
CA THR A 194 -1.44 5.89 6.93
C THR A 194 -1.03 7.33 7.26
N MET A 195 -0.85 8.17 6.24
CA MET A 195 -0.56 9.59 6.40
C MET A 195 -1.75 10.35 6.98
N SER A 196 -2.97 10.12 6.49
CA SER A 196 -4.19 10.69 7.08
C SER A 196 -4.31 10.32 8.55
N ARG A 197 -4.09 9.05 8.89
CA ARG A 197 -4.11 8.58 10.28
C ARG A 197 -3.05 9.26 11.14
N TYR A 198 -1.85 9.50 10.59
CA TYR A 198 -0.79 10.25 11.27
C TYR A 198 -1.25 11.67 11.64
N TYR A 199 -1.97 12.35 10.76
CA TYR A 199 -2.54 13.67 11.02
C TYR A 199 -3.88 13.62 11.79
N GLY A 200 -4.31 12.45 12.30
CA GLY A 200 -5.59 12.33 13.00
C GLY A 200 -6.82 12.55 12.11
N LEU A 201 -6.68 12.36 10.80
CA LEU A 201 -7.77 12.47 9.83
C LEU A 201 -8.37 11.10 9.51
N TYR A 202 -9.67 11.08 9.22
CA TYR A 202 -10.32 9.89 8.68
C TYR A 202 -10.11 9.79 7.17
N SER A 203 -9.99 8.56 6.68
CA SER A 203 -9.84 8.32 5.26
C SER A 203 -10.53 7.02 4.85
N PHE A 204 -11.19 7.04 3.69
CA PHE A 204 -11.88 5.90 3.10
C PHE A 204 -11.65 5.89 1.59
N SER A 205 -11.71 4.72 0.95
CA SER A 205 -11.65 4.65 -0.52
C SER A 205 -12.96 4.13 -1.09
N GLU A 206 -13.37 4.68 -2.21
CA GLU A 206 -14.53 4.24 -2.99
C GLU A 206 -14.12 4.01 -4.45
N THR A 207 -14.81 3.10 -5.13
CA THR A 207 -14.62 2.90 -6.58
C THR A 207 -15.68 3.72 -7.29
N ASP A 208 -15.24 4.66 -8.13
CA ASP A 208 -16.14 5.50 -8.93
C ASP A 208 -16.77 4.71 -10.09
N GLN A 209 -17.72 5.31 -10.80
CA GLN A 209 -18.41 4.70 -11.94
C GLN A 209 -17.44 4.27 -13.07
N ASP A 210 -16.30 4.95 -13.18
CA ASP A 210 -15.23 4.66 -14.16
C ASP A 210 -14.25 3.57 -13.71
N ASP A 211 -14.61 2.75 -12.70
CA ASP A 211 -13.74 1.73 -12.07
C ASP A 211 -12.42 2.30 -11.49
N CYS A 212 -12.38 3.61 -11.28
CA CYS A 212 -11.25 4.30 -10.69
C CYS A 212 -11.41 4.35 -9.16
N ARG A 213 -10.43 3.85 -8.42
CA ARG A 213 -10.45 3.91 -6.96
C ARG A 213 -10.01 5.29 -6.47
N VAL A 214 -10.90 6.00 -5.77
CA VAL A 214 -10.67 7.33 -5.20
C VAL A 214 -10.53 7.23 -3.68
N THR A 215 -9.65 8.02 -3.08
CA THR A 215 -9.50 8.10 -1.62
C THR A 215 -10.07 9.43 -1.12
N PHE A 216 -10.93 9.39 -0.13
CA PHE A 216 -11.51 10.56 0.50
C PHE A 216 -10.85 10.73 1.87
N ILE A 217 -10.58 11.97 2.25
CA ILE A 217 -9.97 12.32 3.52
C ILE A 217 -10.84 13.40 4.16
N CYS A 218 -11.19 13.22 5.42
CA CYS A 218 -12.10 14.12 6.11
C CYS A 218 -11.65 14.35 7.54
N HIS A 219 -12.02 15.52 8.05
CA HIS A 219 -11.84 15.85 9.45
C HIS A 219 -12.76 15.00 10.34
N PRO A 220 -12.34 14.56 11.54
CA PRO A 220 -13.19 13.87 12.50
C PRO A 220 -14.56 14.51 12.73
N ALA A 221 -14.59 15.83 12.92
CA ALA A 221 -15.84 16.58 13.09
C ALA A 221 -16.83 16.42 11.91
N TYR A 222 -16.33 16.20 10.69
CA TYR A 222 -17.18 15.96 9.52
C TYR A 222 -17.85 14.57 9.57
N ILE A 223 -17.14 13.54 10.04
CA ILE A 223 -17.72 12.20 10.21
C ILE A 223 -18.87 12.25 11.23
N ASP A 224 -18.67 12.95 12.35
CA ASP A 224 -19.70 13.13 13.37
C ASP A 224 -20.92 13.86 12.81
N TYR A 225 -20.71 14.92 12.02
CA TYR A 225 -21.77 15.65 11.34
C TYR A 225 -22.61 14.74 10.41
N VAL A 226 -21.95 13.91 9.59
CA VAL A 226 -22.65 13.01 8.66
C VAL A 226 -23.39 11.89 9.39
N THR A 227 -22.80 11.34 10.45
CA THR A 227 -23.34 10.17 11.15
C THR A 227 -24.47 10.51 12.11
N LYS A 228 -24.40 11.63 12.83
CA LYS A 228 -25.39 11.99 13.85
C LYS A 228 -26.70 12.53 13.27
N GLN A 229 -26.77 12.85 11.98
CA GLN A 229 -27.92 13.45 11.26
C GLN A 229 -28.49 14.76 11.85
N ASP A 230 -28.03 15.20 13.01
CA ASP A 230 -28.34 16.50 13.60
C ASP A 230 -27.49 17.58 12.94
N LYS A 231 -28.06 18.19 11.90
CA LYS A 231 -27.39 19.24 11.11
C LYS A 231 -27.08 20.52 11.89
N GLU A 232 -27.65 20.69 13.08
CA GLU A 232 -27.63 21.95 13.82
C GLU A 232 -26.46 22.10 14.81
N SER A 233 -25.65 21.06 15.03
CA SER A 233 -24.53 21.14 15.99
C SER A 233 -23.25 20.50 15.45
N ILE A 234 -22.65 21.11 14.43
CA ILE A 234 -21.22 20.90 14.23
C ILE A 234 -20.51 21.54 15.43
N ASP A 235 -19.76 20.73 16.18
CA ASP A 235 -18.91 21.25 17.23
C ASP A 235 -17.67 21.88 16.61
N TYR A 236 -17.74 23.19 16.37
CA TYR A 236 -16.62 23.96 15.81
C TYR A 236 -15.44 24.07 16.79
N LEU A 237 -15.65 23.82 18.09
CA LEU A 237 -14.57 23.84 19.08
C LEU A 237 -13.59 22.70 18.82
N ASP A 238 -14.10 21.50 18.52
CA ASP A 238 -13.28 20.33 18.16
C ASP A 238 -12.38 20.58 16.94
N VAL A 239 -12.81 21.45 16.01
CA VAL A 239 -12.03 21.81 14.81
C VAL A 239 -10.99 22.88 15.14
N ALA A 240 -11.34 23.84 16.00
CA ALA A 240 -10.40 24.89 16.43
C ALA A 240 -9.29 24.35 17.33
N GLU A 241 -9.58 23.31 18.11
CA GLU A 241 -8.62 22.65 19.02
C GLU A 241 -7.74 21.62 18.30
N TRP A 242 -8.00 21.31 17.03
CA TRP A 242 -7.17 20.38 16.28
C TRP A 242 -5.75 20.96 16.08
N THR A 243 -4.74 20.24 16.59
CA THR A 243 -3.33 20.63 16.48
C THR A 243 -2.59 19.72 15.50
N MET A 244 -1.87 20.32 14.56
CA MET A 244 -0.99 19.58 13.65
C MET A 244 0.23 19.02 14.41
N PRO A 245 0.70 17.79 14.13
CA PRO A 245 1.90 17.25 14.74
C PRO A 245 3.13 18.13 14.49
N GLU A 246 4.02 18.25 15.48
CA GLU A 246 5.25 19.07 15.38
C GLU A 246 6.20 18.60 14.27
N LYS A 247 6.22 17.28 14.01
CA LYS A 247 7.03 16.68 12.94
C LYS A 247 6.16 16.39 11.74
N THR A 248 6.73 16.59 10.55
CA THR A 248 6.13 16.10 9.31
C THR A 248 6.11 14.56 9.32
N PHE A 249 5.13 13.96 8.66
CA PHE A 249 5.10 12.53 8.38
C PHE A 249 6.33 12.08 7.59
N PHE A 250 6.85 12.90 6.67
CA PHE A 250 8.10 12.65 5.98
C PHE A 250 9.27 12.50 6.96
N ASP A 251 9.48 13.49 7.83
CA ASP A 251 10.54 13.43 8.84
C ASP A 251 10.31 12.23 9.76
N TYR A 252 9.07 12.01 10.20
CA TYR A 252 8.74 10.86 11.03
C TYR A 252 9.13 9.50 10.41
N LEU A 253 8.97 9.34 9.10
CA LEU A 253 9.34 8.11 8.39
C LEU A 253 10.83 7.99 8.11
N PHE A 254 11.47 9.08 7.65
CA PHE A 254 12.81 9.04 7.08
C PHE A 254 13.91 9.52 8.03
N ASP A 255 13.58 10.17 9.15
CA ASP A 255 14.53 10.59 10.16
C ASP A 255 15.25 9.36 10.74
N ARG A 256 16.54 9.24 10.42
CA ARG A 256 17.42 8.19 10.92
C ARG A 256 18.02 8.71 12.22
N LYS A 257 17.34 8.43 13.34
CA LYS A 257 17.96 8.50 14.65
C LYS A 257 19.10 7.48 14.77
#